data_AF-A0A0H4IXM3-F1
#
_entry.id   AF-A0A0H4IXM3-F1
#
_cell.length_a   1.000
_cell.length_b   1.000
_cell.length_c   1.000
_cell.angle_alpha   90.00
_cell.angle_beta   90.00
_cell.angle_gamma   90.00
#
_symmetry.space_group_name_H-M   'P 1'
#
loop_
_entity.id
_entity.type
_entity.pdbx_description
1 polymer ?
#
loop_
_entity_poly.entity_id
_entity_poly.type
_entity_poly.pdbx_seq_one_letter_code
_entity_poly.pdbx_strand_id
1 'polypeptide(L)' 'MKEGIVNFKHLDNAKSTYLKHLLYATKFNCISLLIFITGLIHSFLPFLFAYTPYKLAKYIVTETEKHLGRPEEEIK' A
#
# COMPACT_ATOMS: atom_id res chain seq x y z
N MET A 1 -17.32 9.95 2.58
CA MET A 1 -17.23 11.40 2.28
C MET A 1 -16.61 11.54 0.88
N LYS A 2 -17.23 12.26 -0.07
CA LYS A 2 -16.62 12.47 -1.40
C LYS A 2 -15.40 13.37 -1.23
N GLU A 3 -14.22 12.79 -1.07
CA GLU A 3 -12.98 13.57 -1.16
C GLU A 3 -12.82 14.02 -2.61
N GLY A 4 -12.68 15.32 -2.83
CA GLY A 4 -12.34 15.85 -4.14
C GLY A 4 -10.95 15.39 -4.56
N ILE A 5 -10.67 15.41 -5.87
CA ILE A 5 -9.37 15.02 -6.47
C ILE A 5 -8.19 15.74 -5.78
N VAL A 6 -8.43 16.92 -5.19
CA VAL A 6 -7.44 17.68 -4.42
C VAL A 6 -7.98 17.94 -3.01
N ASN A 7 -7.23 17.51 -2.00
CA ASN A 7 -7.50 17.77 -0.59
C ASN A 7 -6.30 18.48 0.07
N PHE A 8 -6.37 19.81 0.18
CA PHE A 8 -5.30 20.61 0.77
C PHE A 8 -5.14 20.41 2.29
N LYS A 9 -6.14 19.83 2.97
CA LYS A 9 -6.11 19.54 4.42
C LYS A 9 -5.72 18.09 4.74
N HIS A 10 -5.32 17.32 3.73
CA HIS A 10 -4.98 15.90 3.86
C HIS A 10 -3.95 15.61 4.95
N LEU A 11 -2.87 16.39 5.01
CA LEU A 11 -1.80 16.20 6.00
C LEU A 11 -2.28 16.47 7.44
N ASP A 12 -3.11 17.50 7.62
CA ASP A 12 -3.70 17.84 8.93
C ASP A 12 -4.67 16.75 9.39
N ASN A 13 -5.51 16.26 8.48
CA ASN A 13 -6.46 15.17 8.76
C ASN A 13 -5.73 13.87 9.11
N ALA A 14 -4.61 13.59 8.42
CA ALA A 14 -3.76 12.43 8.67
C ALA A 14 -2.82 12.62 9.89
N LYS A 15 -2.86 13.78 10.56
CA LYS A 15 -1.98 14.14 11.70
C LYS A 15 -0.51 13.83 11.42
N SER A 16 -0.04 14.09 10.19
CA SER A 16 1.30 13.70 9.72
C SER A 16 2.03 14.88 9.09
N THR A 17 3.36 14.90 9.22
CA THR A 17 4.18 15.91 8.54
C THR A 17 4.41 15.51 7.09
N TYR A 18 4.62 16.49 6.20
CA TYR A 18 4.87 16.25 4.78
C TYR A 18 5.95 15.19 4.54
N LEU A 19 7.09 15.29 5.24
CA LEU A 19 8.20 14.35 5.08
C LEU A 19 7.84 12.93 5.53
N LYS A 20 7.13 12.78 6.66
CA LYS A 20 6.66 11.47 7.13
C LYS A 20 5.69 10.85 6.12
N HIS A 21 4.76 11.65 5.62
CA HIS A 21 3.79 11.21 4.63
C HIS A 21 4.45 10.80 3.32
N LEU A 22 5.38 11.62 2.81
CA LEU A 22 6.14 11.36 1.59
C LEU A 22 6.93 10.06 1.70
N LEU A 23 7.69 9.87 2.79
CA LEU A 23 8.50 8.66 2.99
C LEU A 23 7.62 7.41 3.13
N TYR A 24 6.52 7.50 3.88
CA TYR A 24 5.59 6.40 4.08
C TYR A 24 4.90 6.00 2.76
N ALA A 25 4.37 6.96 2.00
CA ALA A 25 3.75 6.71 0.70
C ALA A 25 4.76 6.19 -0.33
N THR A 26 5.96 6.78 -0.38
CA THR A 26 7.02 6.36 -1.31
C THR A 26 7.46 4.92 -1.04
N LYS A 27 7.57 4.51 0.23
CA LYS A 27 7.87 3.12 0.61
C LYS A 27 6.87 2.15 -0.02
N PHE A 28 5.56 2.43 0.08
CA PHE A 28 4.56 1.55 -0.52
C PHE A 28 4.54 1.60 -2.04
N ASN A 29 4.82 2.74 -2.66
CA ASN A 29 4.97 2.82 -4.12
C ASN A 29 6.11 1.91 -4.61
N CYS A 30 7.26 1.90 -3.90
CA CYS A 30 8.36 1.00 -4.22
C CYS A 30 7.95 -0.48 -4.07
N ILE A 31 7.20 -0.83 -3.02
CA ILE A 31 6.72 -2.20 -2.82
C ILE A 31 5.72 -2.60 -3.91
N SER A 32 4.81 -1.71 -4.29
CA SER A 32 3.87 -1.91 -5.41
C SER A 32 4.61 -2.12 -6.74
N LEU A 33 5.68 -1.38 -6.98
CA LEU A 33 6.54 -1.60 -8.14
C LEU A 33 7.22 -2.99 -8.09
N LEU A 34 7.68 -3.43 -6.92
CA LEU A 34 8.22 -4.77 -6.74
C LEU A 34 7.18 -5.85 -6.98
N ILE A 35 5.93 -5.66 -6.54
CA ILE A 35 4.80 -6.56 -6.83
C ILE A 35 4.62 -6.68 -8.34
N PHE A 36 4.59 -5.56 -9.06
CA PHE A 36 4.47 -5.56 -10.52
C PHE A 36 5.62 -6.30 -11.19
N ILE A 37 6.87 -5.98 -10.86
CA ILE A 37 8.06 -6.61 -11.45
C ILE A 37 8.07 -8.11 -11.16
N THR A 38 7.90 -8.52 -9.90
CA THR A 38 7.95 -9.94 -9.51
C THR A 38 6.77 -10.73 -10.05
N GLY A 39 5.58 -10.13 -10.09
CA GLY A 39 4.39 -10.73 -10.68
C GLY A 39 4.54 -10.93 -12.18
N LEU A 40 5.04 -9.92 -12.89
CA LEU A 40 5.31 -10.01 -14.32
C LEU A 40 6.33 -11.10 -14.62
N ILE A 41 7.44 -11.16 -13.87
CA ILE A 41 8.43 -12.24 -14.03
C ILE A 41 7.79 -13.62 -13.76
N HIS A 42 6.99 -13.76 -12.69
CA HIS A 42 6.31 -15.02 -12.37
C HIS A 42 5.34 -15.45 -13.48
N SER A 43 4.65 -14.51 -14.14
CA SER A 43 3.78 -14.82 -15.27
C SER A 43 4.52 -15.44 -16.47
N PHE A 44 5.78 -15.07 -16.70
CA PHE A 44 6.62 -15.70 -17.74
C PHE A 44 7.40 -16.93 -17.23
N LEU A 45 7.78 -16.93 -15.94
CA LEU A 45 8.61 -17.94 -15.29
C LEU A 45 7.93 -18.41 -13.99
N PRO A 46 6.96 -19.34 -14.04
CA PRO A 46 6.09 -19.68 -12.90
C PRO A 46 6.81 -20.35 -11.72
N PHE A 47 8.05 -20.78 -11.88
CA PHE A 47 8.87 -21.33 -10.79
C PHE A 47 9.63 -20.24 -10.00
N LEU A 48 9.65 -18.99 -10.47
CA LEU A 48 10.21 -17.85 -9.74
C LEU A 48 9.11 -17.04 -9.05
N PHE A 49 9.36 -16.56 -7.84
CA PHE A 49 8.48 -15.61 -7.12
C PHE A 49 7.03 -16.08 -6.87
N ALA A 50 6.76 -17.38 -6.81
CA ALA A 50 5.38 -17.93 -6.74
C ALA A 50 4.46 -17.29 -5.69
N TYR A 51 4.98 -16.94 -4.51
CA TYR A 51 4.20 -16.30 -3.45
C TYR A 51 4.68 -14.88 -3.11
N THR A 52 5.71 -14.38 -3.79
CA THR A 52 6.32 -13.09 -3.47
C THR A 52 5.37 -11.91 -3.75
N PRO A 53 4.71 -11.81 -4.92
CA PRO A 53 3.74 -10.75 -5.19
C PRO A 53 2.62 -10.73 -4.13
N TYR A 54 2.08 -11.90 -3.79
CA TYR A 54 1.05 -12.04 -2.76
C TYR A 54 1.52 -11.59 -1.38
N LYS A 55 2.71 -12.04 -0.92
CA LYS A 55 3.26 -11.65 0.40
C LYS A 55 3.50 -10.15 0.50
N LEU A 56 3.99 -9.52 -0.58
CA LEU A 56 4.20 -8.08 -0.64
C LEU A 56 2.87 -7.30 -0.63
N ALA A 57 1.86 -7.77 -1.37
CA ALA A 57 0.52 -7.17 -1.34
C ALA A 57 -0.10 -7.26 0.07
N LYS A 58 -0.01 -8.44 0.70
CA LYS A 58 -0.45 -8.63 2.09
C LYS A 58 0.28 -7.72 3.07
N TYR A 59 1.59 -7.51 2.87
CA TYR A 59 2.36 -6.59 3.69
C TYR A 59 1.83 -5.16 3.62
N ILE A 60 1.51 -4.65 2.42
CA ILE A 60 0.90 -3.32 2.26
C ILE A 60 -0.40 -3.25 3.07
N VAL A 61 -1.32 -4.19 2.87
CA VAL A 61 -2.62 -4.23 3.58
C VAL A 61 -2.42 -4.23 5.10
N THR A 62 -1.61 -5.15 5.62
CA THR A 62 -1.36 -5.26 7.06
C THR A 62 -0.74 -3.99 7.65
N GLU A 63 0.21 -3.36 6.97
CA GLU A 63 0.83 -2.13 7.49
C GLU A 63 -0.08 -0.91 7.39
N THR A 64 -0.94 -0.86 6.37
CA THR A 64 -1.98 0.17 6.22
C THR A 64 -3.03 0.02 7.33
N GLU A 65 -3.54 -1.19 7.57
CA GLU A 65 -4.51 -1.47 8.64
C GLU A 65 -3.95 -1.14 10.04
N LYS A 66 -2.67 -1.43 10.30
CA LYS A 66 -2.02 -1.02 11.55
C LYS A 66 -2.00 0.50 11.75
N HIS A 67 -1.91 1.26 10.66
CA HIS A 67 -1.86 2.73 10.71
C HIS A 67 -3.23 3.39 10.73
N LEU A 68 -4.20 2.84 9.99
CA LEU A 68 -5.51 3.45 9.77
C LEU A 68 -6.65 2.78 10.53
N GLY A 69 -6.41 1.60 11.12
CA GLY A 69 -7.45 0.71 11.63
C GLY A 69 -7.94 -0.25 10.55
N ARG A 70 -8.50 -1.40 10.97
CA ARG A 70 -9.19 -2.31 10.04
C ARG A 70 -10.52 -1.70 9.63
N PRO A 71 -10.89 -1.76 8.34
CA PRO A 71 -12.20 -1.30 7.88
C PRO A 71 -13.31 -2.11 8.56
N GLU A 72 -14.37 -1.44 9.00
CA GLU A 72 -15.51 -2.06 9.72
C GLU A 72 -16.21 -3.16 8.91
N GLU A 73 -16.16 -3.07 7.57
CA GLU A 73 -16.75 -4.05 6.65
C GLU A 73 -16.08 -5.44 6.70
N GLU A 74 -14.86 -5.53 7.25
CA GLU A 74 -14.12 -6.78 7.46
C GLU A 74 -14.23 -7.35 8.88
N ILE A 75 -14.98 -6.70 9.77
CA ILE A 75 -15.32 -7.22 11.10
C ILE A 75 -16.69 -7.92 10.97
N LYS A 76 -16.68 -9.13 10.43
CA LYS A 76 -17.83 -10.05 10.45
C LYS A 76 -17.48 -11.31 11.22
#